data_AF-A0A950SNX3-F1
#
_entry.id   AF-A0A950SNX3-F1
#
_cell.length_a   1.000
_cell.length_b   1.000
_cell.length_c   1.000
_cell.angle_alpha   90.00
_cell.angle_beta   90.00
_cell.angle_gamma   90.00
#
_symmetry.space_group_name_H-M   'P 1'
#
loop_
_entity.id
_entity.type
_entity.pdbx_description
1 polymer ?
#
loop_
_entity_poly.entity_id
_entity_poly.type
_entity_poly.pdbx_seq_one_letter_code
_entity_poly.pdbx_strand_id
1 'polypeptide(L)'
;MKGRILDRVIAAEREHRSVVLATDLATGRQLLFEGEQPEGDLTLDDAALERVREIWRTGRNRTIETAAGSLFVEVLTPPHRCFIIGAVHIAQPLARILAMADYAVTVIDPRGAFATAARFPDVELTQEWPDEALERLQPDRGSAVIALTHDPKLDDPALAAALRSDCFYIGALGSRRNHAGRCARLKEEGFSDSDLARIHGP
;
A
#
# COMPACT_ATOMS: atom_id res chain seq x y z
N MET A 1 16.49 -24.39 8.29
CA MET A 1 16.05 -23.14 8.95
C MET A 1 15.84 -22.00 7.96
N LYS A 2 16.83 -21.66 7.11
CA LYS A 2 16.71 -20.59 6.10
C LYS A 2 15.54 -20.74 5.12
N GLY A 3 15.19 -21.97 4.71
CA GLY A 3 14.01 -22.21 3.86
C GLY A 3 12.70 -21.75 4.50
N ARG A 4 12.52 -21.98 5.81
CA ARG A 4 11.32 -21.57 6.54
C ARG A 4 11.20 -20.05 6.69
N ILE A 5 12.32 -19.35 6.87
CA ILE A 5 12.37 -17.88 6.85
C ILE A 5 11.95 -17.36 5.47
N LEU A 6 12.50 -17.95 4.39
CA LEU A 6 12.16 -17.55 3.03
C LEU A 6 10.67 -17.75 2.72
N ASP A 7 10.09 -18.90 3.08
CA ASP A 7 8.67 -19.18 2.88
C ASP A 7 7.78 -18.14 3.57
N ARG A 8 8.18 -17.70 4.77
CA ARG A 8 7.47 -16.67 5.53
C ARG A 8 7.59 -15.28 4.90
N VAL A 9 8.79 -14.90 4.44
CA VAL A 9 8.98 -13.64 3.70
C VAL A 9 8.10 -13.61 2.45
N ILE A 10 8.06 -14.70 1.68
CA ILE A 10 7.20 -14.81 0.48
C ILE A 10 5.71 -14.72 0.86
N ALA A 11 5.29 -15.36 1.95
CA ALA A 11 3.92 -15.27 2.44
C ALA A 11 3.56 -13.83 2.84
N ALA A 12 4.46 -13.14 3.56
CA ALA A 12 4.25 -11.76 3.95
C ALA A 12 4.17 -10.81 2.75
N GLU A 13 5.01 -11.00 1.74
CA GLU A 13 4.95 -10.25 0.48
C GLU A 13 3.59 -10.41 -0.21
N ARG A 14 3.10 -11.66 -0.33
CA ARG A 14 1.78 -11.97 -0.92
C ARG A 14 0.60 -11.39 -0.13
N GLU A 15 0.76 -11.26 1.18
CA GLU A 15 -0.23 -10.67 2.08
C GLU A 15 -0.03 -9.15 2.25
N HIS A 16 0.88 -8.54 1.49
CA HIS A 16 1.22 -7.12 1.56
C HIS A 16 1.62 -6.66 2.97
N ARG A 17 2.31 -7.52 3.72
CA ARG A 17 2.87 -7.21 5.03
C ARG A 17 4.37 -6.95 4.91
N SER A 18 4.83 -5.86 5.53
CA SER A 18 6.26 -5.66 5.71
C SER A 18 6.80 -6.56 6.81
N VAL A 19 8.05 -6.99 6.66
CA VAL A 19 8.77 -7.82 7.63
C VAL A 19 10.20 -7.32 7.77
N VAL A 20 10.87 -7.69 8.85
CA VAL A 20 12.28 -7.33 9.05
C VAL A 20 13.15 -8.56 9.23
N LEU A 21 14.25 -8.62 8.49
CA LEU A 21 15.24 -9.67 8.62
C LEU A 21 16.50 -9.09 9.26
N ALA A 22 16.78 -9.49 10.50
CA ALA A 22 18.03 -9.18 11.18
C ALA A 22 19.03 -10.31 10.91
N THR A 23 20.20 -9.97 10.39
CA THR A 23 21.28 -10.93 10.10
C THR A 23 22.54 -10.54 10.86
N ASP A 24 23.07 -11.47 11.65
CA ASP A 24 24.38 -11.32 12.28
C ASP A 24 25.48 -11.43 11.20
N LEU A 25 26.30 -10.39 11.09
CA LEU A 25 27.28 -10.29 10.00
C LEU A 25 28.50 -11.20 10.19
N ALA A 26 28.78 -11.68 11.40
CA ALA A 26 29.90 -12.57 11.68
C ALA A 26 29.53 -14.04 11.46
N THR A 27 28.30 -14.42 11.80
CA THR A 27 27.85 -15.82 11.84
C THR A 27 26.85 -16.16 10.74
N GLY A 28 26.19 -15.16 10.13
CA GLY A 28 25.13 -15.35 9.14
C GLY A 28 23.85 -15.94 9.71
N ARG A 29 23.70 -15.96 11.05
CA ARG A 29 22.45 -16.31 11.76
C ARG A 29 21.41 -15.22 11.57
N GLN A 30 20.15 -15.61 11.57
CA GLN A 30 19.05 -14.74 11.15
C GLN A 30 17.90 -14.79 12.15
N LEU A 31 17.22 -13.65 12.29
CA LEU A 31 15.98 -13.49 13.01
C LEU A 31 15.00 -12.70 12.14
N LEU A 32 13.87 -13.33 11.81
CA LEU A 32 12.77 -12.72 11.10
C LEU A 32 11.78 -12.12 12.10
N PHE A 33 11.39 -10.88 11.86
CA PHE A 33 10.41 -10.13 12.62
C PHE A 33 9.16 -9.93 11.78
N GLU A 34 8.08 -10.58 12.20
CA GLU A 34 6.72 -10.30 11.71
C GLU A 34 5.80 -10.12 12.91
N GLY A 35 5.56 -8.87 13.31
CA GLY A 35 4.71 -8.55 14.46
C GLY A 35 5.40 -8.88 15.78
N GLU A 36 4.70 -9.57 16.68
CA GLU A 36 5.14 -9.75 18.08
C GLU A 36 6.06 -10.96 18.30
N GLN A 37 6.06 -11.95 17.41
CA GLN A 37 6.82 -13.19 17.61
C GLN A 37 7.95 -13.34 16.57
N PRO A 38 9.21 -13.05 16.95
CA PRO A 38 10.34 -13.23 16.06
C PRO A 38 10.71 -14.71 15.92
N GLU A 39 11.22 -15.10 14.75
CA GLU A 39 11.56 -16.48 14.41
C GLU A 39 12.95 -16.59 13.78
N GLY A 40 13.80 -17.50 14.29
CA GLY A 40 15.16 -17.66 13.78
C GLY A 40 16.12 -18.38 14.74
N ASP A 41 17.41 -18.38 14.39
CA ASP A 41 18.54 -18.93 15.18
C ASP A 41 19.41 -17.84 15.80
N LEU A 42 19.08 -16.58 15.55
CA LEU A 42 19.65 -15.42 16.22
C LEU A 42 18.75 -15.03 17.39
N THR A 43 19.33 -14.85 18.58
CA THR A 43 18.63 -14.34 19.77
C THR A 43 19.11 -12.93 20.03
N LEU A 44 18.18 -11.99 20.18
CA LEU A 44 18.45 -10.59 20.45
C LEU A 44 17.96 -10.22 21.85
N ASP A 45 18.67 -9.33 22.52
CA ASP A 45 18.22 -8.72 23.76
C ASP A 45 17.16 -7.63 23.50
N ASP A 46 16.47 -7.18 24.56
CA ASP A 46 15.40 -6.19 24.45
C ASP A 46 15.87 -4.86 23.83
N ALA A 47 17.13 -4.47 24.05
CA ALA A 47 17.71 -3.25 23.51
C ALA A 47 17.91 -3.35 21.99
N ALA A 48 18.44 -4.48 21.50
CA ALA A 48 18.56 -4.75 20.08
C ALA A 48 17.18 -4.89 19.42
N LEU A 49 16.22 -5.54 20.08
CA LEU A 49 14.85 -5.68 19.60
C LEU A 49 14.18 -4.31 19.39
N GLU A 50 14.34 -3.37 20.32
CA GLU A 50 13.74 -2.04 20.17
C GLU A 50 14.36 -1.25 19.01
N ARG A 51 15.68 -1.37 18.80
CA ARG A 51 16.35 -0.77 17.64
C ARG A 51 15.87 -1.37 16.32
N VAL A 52 15.64 -2.67 16.27
CA VAL A 52 15.05 -3.34 15.10
C VAL A 52 13.64 -2.79 14.83
N ARG A 53 12.80 -2.60 15.85
CA ARG A 53 11.46 -2.00 15.70
C ARG A 53 11.52 -0.55 15.25
N GLU A 54 12.47 0.24 15.74
CA GLU A 54 12.69 1.60 15.26
C GLU A 54 13.04 1.62 13.78
N ILE A 55 13.99 0.76 13.36
CA ILE A 55 14.39 0.61 11.96
C ILE A 55 13.19 0.22 11.10
N TRP A 56 12.39 -0.74 11.56
CA TRP A 56 11.16 -1.17 10.88
C TRP A 56 10.21 0.01 10.63
N ARG A 57 9.96 0.84 11.66
CA ARG A 57 9.10 2.03 11.53
C ARG A 57 9.63 3.03 10.51
N THR A 58 10.95 3.14 10.34
CA THR A 58 11.55 4.06 9.36
C THR A 58 11.63 3.49 7.94
N GLY A 59 11.50 2.17 7.77
CA GLY A 59 11.60 1.50 6.48
C GLY A 59 13.00 1.54 5.84
N ARG A 60 14.05 1.92 6.59
CA ARG A 60 15.41 2.10 6.05
C ARG A 60 16.36 1.04 6.58
N ASN A 61 16.91 0.23 5.68
CA ASN A 61 17.92 -0.78 6.00
C ASN A 61 19.15 -0.14 6.65
N ARG A 62 19.66 -0.75 7.72
CA ARG A 62 20.83 -0.23 8.46
C ARG A 62 21.62 -1.37 9.11
N THR A 63 22.91 -1.12 9.30
CA THR A 63 23.74 -1.90 10.21
C THR A 63 23.69 -1.27 11.61
N ILE A 64 23.57 -2.10 12.65
CA ILE A 64 23.60 -1.68 14.04
C ILE A 64 24.61 -2.52 14.83
N GLU A 65 25.37 -1.86 15.70
CA GLU A 65 26.21 -2.53 16.69
C GLU A 65 25.40 -2.87 17.93
N THR A 66 25.47 -4.12 18.40
CA THR A 66 24.77 -4.62 19.59
C THR A 66 25.73 -5.36 20.50
N ALA A 67 25.28 -5.72 21.71
CA ALA A 67 26.07 -6.56 22.62
C ALA A 67 26.38 -7.96 22.03
N ALA A 68 25.55 -8.45 21.09
CA ALA A 68 25.74 -9.71 20.40
C ALA A 68 26.68 -9.62 19.19
N GLY A 69 27.01 -8.40 18.73
CA GLY A 69 27.82 -8.14 17.54
C GLY A 69 27.14 -7.19 16.55
N SER A 70 27.70 -7.11 15.35
CA SER A 70 27.21 -6.26 14.26
C SER A 70 26.07 -6.96 13.51
N LEU A 71 24.91 -6.31 13.46
CA LEU A 71 23.71 -6.82 12.81
C LEU A 71 23.37 -5.96 11.60
N PHE A 72 23.09 -6.59 10.46
CA PHE A 72 22.40 -5.93 9.35
C PHE A 72 20.89 -6.15 9.48
N VAL A 73 20.14 -5.06 9.53
CA VAL A 73 18.69 -5.05 9.67
C VAL A 73 18.09 -4.60 8.34
N GLU A 74 17.46 -5.55 7.66
CA GLU A 74 16.82 -5.35 6.36
C GLU A 74 15.31 -5.27 6.54
N VAL A 75 14.69 -4.17 6.11
CA VAL A 75 13.24 -4.03 6.05
C VAL A 75 12.78 -4.46 4.66
N LEU A 76 12.01 -5.54 4.62
CA LEU A 76 11.42 -6.08 3.42
C LEU A 76 9.98 -5.57 3.34
N THR A 77 9.75 -4.58 2.49
CA THR A 77 8.41 -4.03 2.24
C THR A 77 7.84 -4.57 0.94
N PRO A 78 6.55 -4.94 0.90
CA PRO A 78 5.90 -5.31 -0.36
C PRO A 78 5.87 -4.11 -1.32
N PRO A 79 5.64 -4.37 -2.63
CA PRO A 79 5.40 -3.30 -3.60
C PRO A 79 4.30 -2.35 -3.15
N HIS A 80 4.47 -1.06 -3.46
CA HIS A 80 3.42 -0.08 -3.23
C HIS A 80 2.15 -0.44 -4.02
N ARG A 81 0.98 -0.27 -3.41
CA ARG A 81 -0.30 -0.58 -4.06
C ARG A 81 -0.90 0.67 -4.67
N CYS A 82 -1.50 0.56 -5.85
CA CYS A 82 -2.26 1.66 -6.45
C CYS A 82 -3.63 1.18 -6.92
N PHE A 83 -4.68 1.75 -6.32
CA PHE A 83 -6.06 1.47 -6.64
C PHE A 83 -6.60 2.57 -7.55
N ILE A 84 -6.85 2.24 -8.82
CA ILE A 84 -7.36 3.18 -9.82
C ILE A 84 -8.87 2.99 -9.93
N ILE A 85 -9.62 4.04 -9.60
CA ILE A 85 -11.08 4.04 -9.68
C ILE A 85 -11.48 4.55 -11.06
N GLY A 86 -12.14 3.67 -11.81
CA GLY A 86 -12.58 3.94 -13.18
C GLY A 86 -11.63 3.41 -14.24
N ALA A 87 -12.12 2.47 -15.04
CA ALA A 87 -11.48 1.93 -16.22
C ALA A 87 -11.66 2.86 -17.44
N VAL A 88 -11.54 4.18 -17.24
CA VAL A 88 -11.64 5.21 -18.28
C VAL A 88 -10.41 5.19 -19.21
N HIS A 89 -10.43 5.98 -20.30
CA HIS A 89 -9.34 5.92 -21.28
C HIS A 89 -7.96 6.26 -20.67
N ILE A 90 -7.90 7.29 -19.81
CA ILE A 90 -6.64 7.76 -19.19
C ILE A 90 -6.09 6.76 -18.15
N ALA A 91 -6.92 5.88 -17.60
CA ALA A 91 -6.48 4.84 -16.66
C ALA A 91 -5.52 3.84 -17.30
N GLN A 92 -5.66 3.56 -18.61
CA GLN A 92 -4.82 2.58 -19.32
C GLN A 92 -3.33 2.95 -19.34
N PRO A 93 -2.92 4.15 -19.83
CA PRO A 93 -1.52 4.54 -19.77
C PRO A 93 -1.03 4.74 -18.34
N LEU A 94 -1.88 5.22 -17.42
CA LEU A 94 -1.51 5.38 -16.01
C LEU A 94 -1.18 4.04 -15.36
N ALA A 95 -2.04 3.03 -15.51
CA ALA A 95 -1.83 1.69 -14.97
C ALA A 95 -0.51 1.09 -15.48
N ARG A 96 -0.19 1.28 -16.77
CA ARG A 96 1.08 0.82 -17.35
C ARG A 96 2.29 1.53 -16.76
N ILE A 97 2.24 2.85 -16.60
CA ILE A 97 3.34 3.62 -16.00
C ILE A 97 3.57 3.19 -14.55
N LEU A 98 2.49 3.00 -13.79
CA LEU A 98 2.57 2.55 -12.40
C LEU A 98 3.13 1.13 -12.28
N ALA A 99 2.67 0.20 -13.12
CA ALA A 99 3.22 -1.16 -13.16
C ALA A 99 4.71 -1.16 -13.53
N MET A 100 5.14 -0.32 -14.48
CA MET A 100 6.56 -0.15 -14.82
C MET A 100 7.38 0.46 -13.67
N ALA A 101 6.74 1.19 -12.76
CA ALA A 101 7.33 1.74 -11.56
C ALA A 101 7.21 0.81 -10.34
N ASP A 102 6.91 -0.48 -10.58
CA ASP A 102 6.82 -1.53 -9.57
C ASP A 102 5.67 -1.32 -8.55
N TYR A 103 4.58 -0.68 -8.97
CA TYR A 103 3.34 -0.67 -8.20
C TYR A 103 2.51 -1.92 -8.50
N ALA A 104 1.94 -2.52 -7.46
CA ALA A 104 0.83 -3.45 -7.58
C ALA A 104 -0.45 -2.67 -7.92
N VAL A 105 -0.86 -2.69 -9.19
CA VAL A 105 -1.99 -1.89 -9.70
C VAL A 105 -3.26 -2.74 -9.76
N THR A 106 -4.34 -2.23 -9.19
CA THR A 106 -5.69 -2.77 -9.34
C THR A 106 -6.62 -1.70 -9.90
N VAL A 107 -7.31 -2.00 -10.99
CA VAL A 107 -8.32 -1.12 -11.59
C VAL A 107 -9.71 -1.56 -11.15
N ILE A 108 -10.47 -0.62 -10.58
CA ILE A 108 -11.77 -0.84 -9.96
C ILE A 108 -12.83 -0.12 -10.79
N ASP A 109 -13.69 -0.87 -11.48
CA ASP A 109 -14.81 -0.31 -12.22
C ASP A 109 -15.96 -1.33 -12.34
N PRO A 110 -17.13 -1.06 -11.74
CA PRO A 110 -18.25 -2.00 -11.78
C PRO A 110 -18.86 -2.16 -13.19
N ARG A 111 -18.47 -1.30 -14.14
CA ARG A 111 -18.90 -1.39 -15.53
C ARG A 111 -17.95 -2.34 -16.27
N GLY A 112 -18.25 -3.63 -16.24
CA GLY A 112 -17.39 -4.68 -16.80
C GLY A 112 -17.00 -4.52 -18.27
N ALA A 113 -17.77 -3.77 -19.07
CA ALA A 113 -17.38 -3.42 -20.44
C ALA A 113 -16.11 -2.55 -20.53
N PHE A 114 -15.77 -1.83 -19.46
CA PHE A 114 -14.60 -0.96 -19.39
C PHE A 114 -13.38 -1.67 -18.80
N ALA A 115 -13.55 -2.42 -17.71
CA ALA A 115 -12.48 -3.16 -17.04
C ALA A 115 -12.27 -4.53 -17.70
N THR A 116 -11.58 -4.55 -18.84
CA THR A 116 -11.28 -5.79 -19.59
C THR A 116 -9.77 -6.00 -19.74
N ALA A 117 -9.34 -7.27 -19.76
CA ALA A 117 -7.94 -7.65 -19.97
C ALA A 117 -7.35 -7.14 -21.29
N ALA A 118 -8.19 -6.95 -22.32
CA ALA A 118 -7.75 -6.37 -23.60
C ALA A 118 -7.34 -4.89 -23.47
N ARG A 119 -7.94 -4.14 -22.54
CA ARG A 119 -7.63 -2.73 -22.28
C ARG A 119 -6.54 -2.56 -21.21
N PHE A 120 -6.49 -3.51 -20.26
CA PHE A 120 -5.59 -3.52 -19.12
C PHE A 120 -4.87 -4.88 -19.04
N PRO A 121 -3.93 -5.15 -19.96
CA PRO A 121 -3.16 -6.38 -19.92
C PRO A 121 -2.28 -6.42 -18.66
N ASP A 122 -2.20 -7.59 -18.03
CA ASP A 122 -1.34 -7.87 -16.86
C ASP A 122 -1.59 -6.95 -15.64
N VAL A 123 -2.80 -6.37 -15.55
CA VAL A 123 -3.25 -5.53 -14.44
C VAL A 123 -4.42 -6.21 -13.75
N GLU A 124 -4.46 -6.18 -12.42
CA GLU A 124 -5.58 -6.73 -11.67
C GLU A 124 -6.84 -5.90 -11.90
N LEU A 125 -7.97 -6.55 -12.13
CA LEU A 125 -9.25 -5.91 -12.41
C LEU A 125 -10.30 -6.38 -11.40
N THR A 126 -11.06 -5.44 -10.85
CA THR A 126 -12.27 -5.75 -10.10
C THR A 126 -13.47 -5.00 -10.69
N GLN A 127 -14.60 -5.71 -10.73
CA GLN A 127 -15.91 -5.22 -11.14
C GLN A 127 -16.84 -5.03 -9.93
N GLU A 128 -16.30 -5.07 -8.72
CA GLU A 128 -17.00 -4.67 -7.49
C GLU A 128 -17.28 -3.15 -7.50
N TRP A 129 -18.19 -2.70 -6.65
CA TRP A 129 -18.32 -1.27 -6.39
C TRP A 129 -17.06 -0.75 -5.68
N PRO A 130 -16.67 0.53 -5.89
CA PRO A 130 -15.41 1.03 -5.37
C PRO A 130 -15.26 0.97 -3.85
N ASP A 131 -16.33 1.21 -3.10
CA ASP A 131 -16.38 1.08 -1.65
C ASP A 131 -16.22 -0.38 -1.21
N GLU A 132 -16.96 -1.31 -1.82
CA GLU A 132 -16.85 -2.76 -1.54
C GLU A 132 -15.43 -3.28 -1.80
N ALA A 133 -14.85 -2.91 -2.95
CA ALA A 133 -13.50 -3.30 -3.33
C ALA A 133 -12.47 -2.76 -2.35
N LEU A 134 -12.56 -1.48 -1.97
CA LEU A 134 -11.60 -0.86 -1.05
C LEU A 134 -11.77 -1.35 0.40
N GLU A 135 -12.98 -1.71 0.83
CA GLU A 135 -13.21 -2.37 2.12
C GLU A 135 -12.49 -3.72 2.17
N ARG A 136 -12.58 -4.52 1.10
CA ARG A 136 -11.88 -5.81 0.97
C ARG A 136 -10.37 -5.66 0.84
N LEU A 137 -9.90 -4.69 0.04
CA LEU A 137 -8.48 -4.49 -0.27
C LEU A 137 -7.70 -3.80 0.86
N GLN A 138 -8.40 -3.11 1.76
CA GLN A 138 -7.84 -2.44 2.94
C GLN A 138 -6.62 -1.56 2.62
N PRO A 139 -6.82 -0.39 1.97
CA PRO A 139 -5.74 0.56 1.73
C PRO A 139 -5.01 0.92 3.03
N ASP A 140 -3.69 0.96 2.96
CA ASP A 140 -2.78 1.21 4.08
C ASP A 140 -1.73 2.27 3.71
N ARG A 141 -0.75 2.49 4.58
CA ARG A 141 0.34 3.45 4.38
C ARG A 141 1.19 3.21 3.12
N GLY A 142 1.17 2.00 2.56
CA GLY A 142 1.84 1.65 1.31
C GLY A 142 0.96 1.83 0.07
N SER A 143 -0.27 2.29 0.23
CA SER A 143 -1.30 2.35 -0.81
C SER A 143 -1.59 3.78 -1.29
N ALA A 144 -1.90 3.92 -2.57
CA ALA A 144 -2.45 5.11 -3.19
C ALA A 144 -3.82 4.82 -3.81
N VAL A 145 -4.76 5.78 -3.72
CA VAL A 145 -6.07 5.70 -4.38
C VAL A 145 -6.19 6.84 -5.38
N ILE A 146 -6.58 6.55 -6.63
CA ILE A 146 -6.69 7.54 -7.70
C ILE A 146 -8.07 7.45 -8.36
N ALA A 147 -8.89 8.49 -8.18
CA ALA A 147 -10.22 8.59 -8.76
C ALA A 147 -10.20 9.30 -10.13
N LEU A 148 -10.66 8.60 -11.18
CA LEU A 148 -10.58 9.06 -12.57
C LEU A 148 -11.94 9.11 -13.29
N THR A 149 -13.05 8.74 -12.65
CA THR A 149 -14.32 8.52 -13.37
C THR A 149 -15.05 9.82 -13.68
N HIS A 150 -14.93 10.83 -12.81
CA HIS A 150 -15.81 12.00 -12.73
C HIS A 150 -17.28 11.67 -12.45
N ASP A 151 -17.62 10.42 -12.16
CA ASP A 151 -18.94 9.99 -11.75
C ASP A 151 -18.99 9.98 -10.22
N PRO A 152 -19.78 10.86 -9.58
CA PRO A 152 -19.93 10.88 -8.13
C PRO A 152 -20.30 9.53 -7.53
N LYS A 153 -21.03 8.68 -8.27
CA LYS A 153 -21.43 7.34 -7.79
C LYS A 153 -20.25 6.37 -7.62
N LEU A 154 -19.14 6.64 -8.29
CA LEU A 154 -17.92 5.82 -8.23
C LEU A 154 -16.82 6.53 -7.46
N ASP A 155 -16.57 7.80 -7.78
CA ASP A 155 -15.51 8.58 -7.16
C ASP A 155 -15.77 8.82 -5.66
N ASP A 156 -16.97 9.23 -5.26
CA ASP A 156 -17.21 9.68 -3.88
C ASP A 156 -17.12 8.53 -2.86
N PRO A 157 -17.74 7.34 -3.08
CA PRO A 157 -17.57 6.21 -2.17
C PRO A 157 -16.10 5.75 -2.06
N ALA A 158 -15.37 5.79 -3.17
CA ALA A 158 -13.97 5.42 -3.18
C ALA A 158 -13.09 6.40 -2.38
N LEU A 159 -13.35 7.70 -2.55
CA LEU A 159 -12.65 8.75 -1.83
C LEU A 159 -12.99 8.73 -0.34
N ALA A 160 -14.25 8.45 0.01
CA ALA A 160 -14.66 8.28 1.40
C ALA A 160 -13.92 7.10 2.05
N ALA A 161 -13.82 5.96 1.36
CA ALA A 161 -13.04 4.81 1.83
C ALA A 161 -11.54 5.15 1.98
N ALA A 162 -10.97 5.85 0.99
CA ALA A 162 -9.56 6.28 1.01
C ALA A 162 -9.27 7.25 2.17
N LEU A 163 -10.16 8.23 2.41
CA LEU A 163 -10.04 9.20 3.50
C LEU A 163 -10.12 8.56 4.89
N ARG A 164 -10.89 7.47 5.04
CA ARG A 164 -10.93 6.69 6.28
C ARG A 164 -9.70 5.80 6.47
N SER A 165 -8.91 5.62 5.43
CA SER A 165 -7.71 4.78 5.45
C SER A 165 -6.43 5.58 5.71
N ASP A 166 -5.35 4.84 5.95
CA ASP A 166 -4.00 5.36 6.13
C ASP A 166 -3.24 5.54 4.80
N CYS A 167 -3.93 5.47 3.65
CA CYS A 167 -3.30 5.61 2.33
C CYS A 167 -2.49 6.90 2.19
N PHE A 168 -1.29 6.77 1.62
CA PHE A 168 -0.32 7.87 1.55
C PHE A 168 -0.69 8.92 0.50
N TYR A 169 -1.51 8.55 -0.49
CA TYR A 169 -1.92 9.44 -1.57
C TYR A 169 -3.37 9.21 -1.98
N ILE A 170 -4.14 10.30 -2.08
CA ILE A 170 -5.51 10.33 -2.59
C ILE A 170 -5.54 11.32 -3.73
N GLY A 171 -5.50 10.82 -4.96
CA GLY A 171 -5.59 11.62 -6.18
C GLY A 171 -7.01 11.61 -6.74
N ALA A 172 -7.49 12.74 -7.25
CA ALA A 172 -8.84 12.78 -7.78
C ALA A 172 -8.95 13.75 -8.97
N LEU A 173 -8.84 13.20 -10.17
CA LEU A 173 -8.84 13.97 -11.41
C LEU A 173 -10.17 14.71 -11.59
N GLY A 174 -10.11 15.98 -12.01
CA GLY A 174 -11.27 16.74 -12.45
C GLY A 174 -11.06 18.24 -12.45
N SER A 175 -11.89 19.00 -13.17
CA SER A 175 -11.80 20.46 -13.14
C SER A 175 -11.89 21.02 -11.72
N ARG A 176 -11.41 22.26 -11.48
CA ARG A 176 -11.59 22.95 -10.18
C ARG A 176 -13.04 22.97 -9.71
N ARG A 177 -13.99 23.10 -10.65
CA ARG A 177 -15.43 23.04 -10.37
C ARG A 177 -15.86 21.65 -9.89
N ASN A 178 -15.39 20.58 -10.55
CA ASN A 178 -15.70 19.21 -10.16
C ASN A 178 -15.09 18.88 -8.79
N HIS A 179 -13.84 19.27 -8.55
CA HIS A 179 -13.17 19.10 -7.28
C HIS A 179 -13.93 19.81 -6.14
N ALA A 180 -14.32 21.08 -6.33
CA ALA A 180 -15.12 21.81 -5.35
C ALA A 180 -16.47 21.11 -5.05
N GLY A 181 -17.17 20.65 -6.09
CA GLY A 181 -18.43 19.92 -5.92
C GLY A 181 -18.27 18.58 -5.19
N ARG A 182 -17.19 17.85 -5.46
CA ARG A 182 -16.83 16.61 -4.75
C ARG A 182 -16.53 16.88 -3.28
N CYS A 183 -15.71 17.89 -2.97
CA CYS A 183 -15.42 18.27 -1.59
C CYS A 183 -16.68 18.69 -0.84
N ALA A 184 -17.62 19.38 -1.49
CA ALA A 184 -18.91 19.72 -0.89
C ALA A 184 -19.73 18.48 -0.51
N ARG A 185 -19.86 17.49 -1.41
CA ARG A 185 -20.58 16.24 -1.13
C ARG A 185 -19.91 15.42 -0.03
N LEU A 186 -18.59 15.28 -0.05
CA LEU A 186 -17.86 14.60 1.02
C LEU A 186 -17.98 15.33 2.36
N LYS A 187 -18.07 16.68 2.37
CA LYS A 187 -18.33 17.44 3.58
C LYS A 187 -19.74 17.17 4.14
N GLU A 188 -20.74 16.99 3.27
CA GLU A 188 -22.09 16.56 3.66
C GLU A 188 -22.10 15.15 4.27
N GLU A 189 -21.16 14.28 3.88
CA GLU A 189 -20.94 12.96 4.48
C GLU A 189 -20.16 13.00 5.81
N GLY A 190 -19.74 14.18 6.26
CA GLY A 190 -19.11 14.40 7.57
C GLY A 190 -17.59 14.48 7.56
N PHE A 191 -16.93 14.52 6.39
CA PHE A 191 -15.49 14.74 6.31
C PHE A 191 -15.12 16.19 6.66
N SER A 192 -14.07 16.35 7.47
CA SER A 192 -13.55 17.65 7.87
C SER A 192 -12.74 18.31 6.76
N ASP A 193 -12.51 19.63 6.85
CA ASP A 193 -11.65 20.33 5.88
C ASP A 193 -10.20 19.78 5.90
N SER A 194 -9.74 19.27 7.04
CA SER A 194 -8.44 18.58 7.14
C SER A 194 -8.41 17.23 6.43
N ASP A 195 -9.52 16.47 6.46
CA ASP A 195 -9.62 15.23 5.70
C ASP A 195 -9.59 15.53 4.20
N LEU A 196 -10.42 16.49 3.77
CA LEU A 196 -10.52 16.89 2.36
C LEU A 196 -9.21 17.46 1.80
N ALA A 197 -8.38 18.09 2.65
CA ALA A 197 -7.05 18.57 2.26
C ALA A 197 -6.08 17.44 1.86
N ARG A 198 -6.36 16.18 2.21
CA ARG A 198 -5.62 15.00 1.74
C ARG A 198 -5.91 14.67 0.27
N ILE A 199 -7.00 15.18 -0.30
CA ILE A 199 -7.35 14.95 -1.72
C ILE A 199 -6.53 15.89 -2.61
N HIS A 200 -5.64 15.31 -3.39
CA HIS A 200 -4.88 16.01 -4.41
C HIS A 200 -5.71 16.11 -5.71
N GLY A 201 -6.18 17.32 -6.02
CA GLY A 201 -6.77 17.71 -7.30
C GLY A 201 -6.42 19.17 -7.65
N PRO A 202 -6.80 19.70 -8.83
CA PRO A 202 -7.59 19.05 -9.88
C PRO A 202 -6.91 17.84 -10.54
#